data_AF-A0A315UUK7-F1
#
_entry.id   AF-A0A315UUK7-F1
#
_cell.length_a   1.000
_cell.length_b   1.000
_cell.length_c   1.000
_cell.angle_alpha   90.00
_cell.angle_beta   90.00
_cell.angle_gamma   90.00
#
_symmetry.space_group_name_H-M   'P 1'
#
loop_
_entity.id
_entity.type
_entity.pdbx_description
1 polymer ?
#
loop_
_entity_poly.entity_id
_entity_poly.type
_entity_poly.pdbx_seq_one_letter_code
_entity_poly.pdbx_strand_id
1 'polypeptide(L)'
;MTAMSIVAHTHPFVVGVDTHARNHVYAILAANTGALLESRDFPATGAGINRAIDWVARRTDGSADTLWVIEGAASYGAILAGTVATHGFPVAEAPRMDARKRRGVGKTDAPDAHQIAISTLPLPVDKLRRPRLHDGIRQGVRILITARGSMSKDRTRSINALNALVRGNDLGIDGRNKLTSTQITEVSKWRSREEELSLSIARTEAVRLARHILLLDEQLTANENQLDELVKVSEAAPLLEETGFAAISAAKCLAAWSHEGRVRNEAAFASLAGVSPIPASSGNTVRHRLNRGGDRSLNSALHMVAVTKMTHDTKTREYAEKRRAQGRTNKEIRRCIKRYLARHIYRTLNASATQTPLAMAA
;
A
#
# COMPACT_ATOMS: atom_id res chain seq x y z
N MET A 1 11.26 8.94 33.07
CA MET A 1 10.92 7.95 32.02
C MET A 1 9.60 7.32 32.41
N THR A 2 8.49 7.72 31.80
CA THR A 2 7.23 6.98 31.92
C THR A 2 7.45 5.58 31.34
N ALA A 3 7.21 4.54 32.14
CA ALA A 3 7.31 3.16 31.66
C ALA A 3 6.39 3.00 30.45
N MET A 4 6.95 2.62 29.29
CA MET A 4 6.15 2.33 28.11
C MET A 4 5.27 1.12 28.40
N SER A 5 3.95 1.29 28.33
CA SER A 5 3.02 0.18 28.51
C SER A 5 3.17 -0.84 27.38
N ILE A 6 3.23 -2.11 27.77
CA ILE A 6 3.25 -3.25 26.85
C ILE A 6 1.85 -3.85 26.74
N VAL A 7 1.61 -4.61 25.67
CA VAL A 7 0.32 -5.28 25.41
C VAL A 7 -0.13 -6.11 26.61
N ALA A 8 0.78 -6.89 27.20
CA ALA A 8 0.47 -7.75 28.35
C ALA A 8 -0.08 -7.01 29.58
N HIS A 9 0.17 -5.69 29.70
CA HIS A 9 -0.28 -4.87 30.83
C HIS A 9 -1.53 -4.03 30.50
N THR A 10 -1.96 -4.00 29.24
CA THR A 10 -2.99 -3.06 28.75
C THR A 10 -4.21 -3.75 28.16
N HIS A 11 -4.06 -5.00 27.75
CA HIS A 11 -5.16 -5.84 27.26
C HIS A 11 -5.31 -7.04 28.19
N PRO A 12 -6.52 -7.46 28.56
CA PRO A 12 -6.73 -8.67 29.37
C PRO A 12 -6.51 -9.94 28.56
N PHE A 13 -6.83 -9.90 27.27
CA PHE A 13 -6.71 -11.02 26.36
C PHE A 13 -6.07 -10.61 25.03
N VAL A 14 -5.35 -11.54 24.42
CA VAL A 14 -4.81 -11.41 23.05
C VAL A 14 -5.24 -12.60 22.21
N VAL A 15 -5.85 -12.33 21.07
CA VAL A 15 -6.23 -13.34 20.08
C VAL A 15 -5.27 -13.25 18.91
N GLY A 16 -4.41 -14.25 18.76
CA GLY A 16 -3.59 -14.39 17.55
C GLY A 16 -4.37 -15.11 16.47
N VAL A 17 -4.29 -14.63 15.23
CA VAL A 17 -4.99 -15.22 14.10
C VAL A 17 -4.04 -15.44 12.93
N ASP A 18 -3.94 -16.70 12.54
CA ASP A 18 -3.30 -17.12 11.30
C ASP A 18 -4.37 -17.32 10.21
N THR A 19 -4.19 -16.67 9.07
CA THR A 19 -5.23 -16.53 8.05
C THR A 19 -4.89 -17.29 6.77
N HIS A 20 -5.73 -18.27 6.42
CA HIS A 20 -5.66 -19.00 5.15
C HIS A 20 -6.94 -18.81 4.32
N ALA A 21 -6.88 -19.23 3.05
CA ALA A 21 -7.98 -19.09 2.11
C ALA A 21 -9.25 -19.89 2.51
N ARG A 22 -9.09 -21.02 3.20
CA ARG A 22 -10.21 -21.89 3.60
C ARG A 22 -10.66 -21.65 5.03
N ASN A 23 -9.71 -21.65 5.96
CA ASN A 23 -9.96 -21.49 7.39
C ASN A 23 -9.04 -20.42 7.98
N HIS A 24 -9.48 -19.80 9.06
CA HIS A 24 -8.62 -19.01 9.94
C HIS A 24 -8.43 -19.80 11.24
N VAL A 25 -7.22 -19.78 11.78
CA VAL A 25 -6.86 -20.43 13.03
C VAL A 25 -6.67 -19.35 14.08
N TYR A 26 -7.29 -19.53 15.24
CA TYR A 26 -7.33 -18.55 16.33
C TYR A 26 -6.75 -19.15 17.59
N ALA A 27 -5.96 -18.37 18.34
CA ALA A 27 -5.46 -18.74 19.66
C ALA A 27 -5.71 -17.60 20.65
N ILE A 28 -6.41 -17.88 21.75
CA ILE A 28 -6.76 -16.91 22.79
C ILE A 28 -5.77 -17.06 23.95
N LEU A 29 -5.08 -15.98 24.30
CA LEU A 29 -4.19 -15.91 25.45
C LEU A 29 -4.76 -15.01 26.55
N ALA A 30 -4.60 -15.41 27.80
CA ALA A 30 -4.63 -14.48 28.93
C ALA A 30 -3.35 -13.65 28.91
N ALA A 31 -3.46 -12.33 28.71
CA ALA A 31 -2.31 -11.51 28.33
C ALA A 31 -1.28 -11.35 29.46
N ASN A 32 -1.73 -11.31 30.71
CA ASN A 32 -0.91 -11.13 31.90
C ASN A 32 0.02 -12.32 32.19
N THR A 33 -0.39 -13.53 31.84
CA THR A 33 0.34 -14.78 32.09
C THR A 33 0.91 -15.39 30.81
N GLY A 34 0.37 -15.02 29.64
CA GLY A 34 0.65 -15.66 28.37
C GLY A 34 0.03 -17.07 28.25
N ALA A 35 -0.84 -17.47 29.18
CA ALA A 35 -1.46 -18.78 29.18
C ALA A 35 -2.44 -18.92 28.00
N LEU A 36 -2.31 -20.01 27.24
CA LEU A 36 -3.27 -20.38 26.20
C LEU A 36 -4.57 -20.85 26.84
N LEU A 37 -5.65 -20.13 26.58
CA LEU A 37 -7.00 -20.48 27.05
C LEU A 37 -7.63 -21.51 26.12
N GLU A 38 -7.61 -21.23 24.81
CA GLU A 38 -8.16 -22.12 23.80
C GLU A 38 -7.61 -21.78 22.42
N SER A 39 -7.58 -22.78 21.53
CA SER A 39 -7.24 -22.64 20.12
C SER A 39 -8.30 -23.34 19.28
N ARG A 40 -8.71 -22.73 18.16
CA ARG A 40 -9.75 -23.28 17.29
C ARG A 40 -9.64 -22.72 15.88
N ASP A 41 -10.08 -23.48 14.88
CA ASP A 41 -10.24 -23.00 13.52
C ASP A 41 -11.71 -22.80 13.14
N PHE A 42 -11.94 -21.84 12.24
CA PHE A 42 -13.25 -21.57 11.65
C PHE A 42 -13.11 -21.35 10.14
N PRO A 43 -14.11 -21.74 9.34
CA PRO A 43 -14.12 -21.42 7.91
C PRO A 43 -14.02 -19.91 7.66
N ALA A 44 -13.24 -19.51 6.65
CA ALA A 44 -13.04 -18.12 6.21
C ALA A 44 -14.26 -17.60 5.42
N THR A 45 -15.44 -17.74 6.00
CA THR A 45 -16.74 -17.29 5.48
C THR A 45 -17.34 -16.29 6.46
N GLY A 46 -18.29 -15.45 6.02
CA GLY A 46 -18.94 -14.49 6.94
C GLY A 46 -19.56 -15.16 8.17
N ALA A 47 -20.27 -16.27 7.99
CA ALA A 47 -20.82 -17.06 9.09
C ALA A 47 -19.73 -17.70 9.98
N GLY A 48 -18.61 -18.14 9.39
CA GLY A 48 -17.48 -18.67 10.15
C GLY A 48 -16.77 -17.60 10.99
N ILE A 49 -16.58 -16.41 10.43
CA ILE A 49 -16.01 -15.24 11.11
C ILE A 49 -16.90 -14.82 12.28
N ASN A 50 -18.22 -14.70 12.08
CA ASN A 50 -19.15 -14.34 13.16
C ASN A 50 -19.14 -15.38 14.29
N ARG A 51 -19.15 -16.68 13.96
CA ARG A 51 -19.02 -17.75 14.96
C ARG A 51 -17.69 -17.69 15.72
N ALA A 52 -16.60 -17.29 15.06
CA ALA A 52 -15.31 -17.11 15.71
C ALA A 52 -15.34 -15.94 16.69
N ILE A 53 -15.95 -14.81 16.31
CA ILE A 53 -16.14 -13.64 17.19
C ILE A 53 -16.99 -14.00 18.40
N ASP A 54 -18.13 -14.66 18.21
CA ASP A 54 -19.00 -15.11 19.30
C ASP A 54 -18.29 -16.08 20.25
N TRP A 55 -17.46 -16.97 19.68
CA TRP A 55 -16.65 -17.91 20.46
C TRP A 55 -15.59 -17.19 21.28
N VAL A 56 -14.86 -16.23 20.71
CA VAL A 56 -13.90 -15.41 21.47
C VAL A 56 -14.61 -14.64 22.57
N ALA A 57 -15.72 -13.97 22.26
CA ALA A 57 -16.48 -13.19 23.23
C ALA A 57 -16.92 -14.04 24.43
N ARG A 58 -17.37 -15.28 24.21
CA ARG A 58 -17.70 -16.21 25.32
C ARG A 58 -16.50 -16.63 26.15
N ARG A 59 -15.29 -16.70 25.56
CA ARG A 59 -14.07 -17.12 26.25
C ARG A 59 -13.34 -15.97 26.94
N THR A 60 -13.67 -14.73 26.60
CA THR A 60 -13.07 -13.51 27.17
C THR A 60 -14.07 -12.70 28.00
N ASP A 61 -15.19 -13.31 28.39
CA ASP A 61 -16.31 -12.66 29.12
C ASP A 61 -16.80 -11.37 28.45
N GLY A 62 -16.73 -11.30 27.12
CA GLY A 62 -17.11 -10.13 26.33
C GLY A 62 -16.20 -8.93 26.52
N SER A 63 -14.96 -9.11 26.99
CA SER A 63 -14.03 -8.01 27.24
C SER A 63 -13.73 -7.21 25.97
N ALA A 64 -14.22 -5.96 25.93
CA ALA A 64 -14.04 -5.04 24.79
C ALA A 64 -12.56 -4.75 24.48
N ASP A 65 -11.68 -4.84 25.49
CA ASP A 65 -10.24 -4.63 25.35
C ASP A 65 -9.47 -5.87 24.84
N THR A 66 -10.17 -6.93 24.42
CA THR A 66 -9.55 -8.11 23.80
C THR A 66 -8.85 -7.71 22.49
N LEU A 67 -7.52 -7.78 22.45
CA LEU A 67 -6.72 -7.41 21.29
C LEU A 67 -6.67 -8.54 20.26
N TRP A 68 -7.15 -8.27 19.05
CA TRP A 68 -7.05 -9.19 17.91
C TRP A 68 -5.82 -8.88 17.08
N VAL A 69 -4.96 -9.88 16.91
CA VAL A 69 -3.70 -9.79 16.21
C VAL A 69 -3.75 -10.68 14.99
N ILE A 70 -3.95 -10.08 13.82
CA ILE A 70 -4.31 -10.79 12.59
C ILE A 70 -3.12 -10.79 11.63
N GLU A 71 -2.63 -11.96 11.23
CA GLU A 71 -1.72 -12.07 10.10
C GLU A 71 -2.44 -11.75 8.80
N GLY A 72 -1.76 -11.09 7.85
CA GLY A 72 -2.38 -10.83 6.55
C GLY A 72 -3.63 -9.96 6.64
N ALA A 73 -3.70 -9.02 7.59
CA ALA A 73 -4.85 -8.12 7.79
C ALA A 73 -5.19 -7.26 6.56
N ALA A 74 -4.33 -7.21 5.54
CA ALA A 74 -4.58 -6.54 4.26
C ALA A 74 -4.84 -7.50 3.08
N SER A 75 -4.87 -8.82 3.31
CA SER A 75 -5.10 -9.89 2.33
C SER A 75 -6.15 -10.89 2.85
N TYR A 76 -5.76 -12.11 3.25
CA TYR A 76 -6.67 -13.16 3.71
C TYR A 76 -7.44 -12.73 4.98
N GLY A 77 -6.80 -11.97 5.87
CA GLY A 77 -7.41 -11.43 7.08
C GLY A 77 -8.19 -10.15 6.89
N ALA A 78 -8.33 -9.61 5.67
CA ALA A 78 -8.94 -8.30 5.44
C ALA A 78 -10.40 -8.21 5.90
N ILE A 79 -11.20 -9.22 5.56
CA ILE A 79 -12.62 -9.28 5.95
C ILE A 79 -12.72 -9.44 7.47
N LEU A 80 -11.96 -10.38 8.05
CA LEU A 80 -11.93 -10.60 9.49
C LEU A 80 -11.55 -9.31 10.25
N ALA A 81 -10.48 -8.63 9.84
CA ALA A 81 -10.02 -7.40 10.49
C ALA A 81 -11.09 -6.30 10.47
N GLY A 82 -11.80 -6.15 9.34
CA GLY A 82 -12.94 -5.25 9.23
C GLY A 82 -14.08 -5.64 10.16
N THR A 83 -14.52 -6.91 10.11
CA THR A 83 -15.63 -7.40 10.94
C THR A 83 -15.34 -7.28 12.43
N VAL A 84 -14.13 -7.64 12.88
CA VAL A 84 -13.70 -7.50 14.28
C VAL A 84 -13.72 -6.04 14.72
N ALA A 85 -13.22 -5.12 13.88
CA ALA A 85 -13.26 -3.69 14.18
C ALA A 85 -14.70 -3.15 14.25
N THR A 86 -15.61 -3.60 13.39
CA THR A 86 -17.05 -3.23 13.45
C THR A 86 -17.71 -3.71 14.74
N HIS A 87 -17.26 -4.81 15.34
CA HIS A 87 -17.71 -5.29 16.65
C HIS A 87 -17.07 -4.53 17.83
N GLY A 88 -16.26 -3.50 17.57
CA GLY A 88 -15.67 -2.63 18.59
C GLY A 88 -14.38 -3.15 19.21
N PHE A 89 -13.84 -4.28 18.76
CA PHE A 89 -12.60 -4.82 19.31
C PHE A 89 -11.35 -4.10 18.75
N PRO A 90 -10.29 -3.93 19.55
CA PRO A 90 -9.01 -3.44 19.07
C PRO A 90 -8.34 -4.46 18.14
N VAL A 91 -7.84 -3.99 16.99
CA VAL A 91 -7.18 -4.82 15.98
C VAL A 91 -5.76 -4.34 15.70
N ALA A 92 -4.82 -5.28 15.64
CA ALA A 92 -3.45 -5.09 15.19
C ALA A 92 -3.08 -6.12 14.10
N GLU A 93 -2.17 -5.73 13.22
CA GLU A 93 -1.53 -6.65 12.27
C GLU A 93 -0.39 -7.38 12.99
N ALA A 94 -0.38 -8.72 12.88
CA ALA A 94 0.62 -9.59 13.51
C ALA A 94 2.03 -9.09 13.24
N PRO A 95 2.94 -9.01 14.24
CA PRO A 95 4.28 -8.44 14.07
C PRO A 95 5.13 -9.25 13.07
N ARG A 96 6.20 -8.63 12.56
CA ARG A 96 7.14 -9.37 11.69
C ARG A 96 7.94 -10.34 12.57
N MET A 97 7.65 -11.62 12.46
CA MET A 97 8.41 -12.66 13.14
C MET A 97 9.79 -12.80 12.48
N ASP A 98 10.85 -12.69 13.28
CA ASP A 98 12.23 -12.70 12.78
C ASP A 98 12.59 -14.08 12.20
N ALA A 99 12.74 -14.14 10.87
CA ALA A 99 13.05 -15.37 10.16
C ALA A 99 14.40 -15.99 10.57
N ARG A 100 15.32 -15.20 11.16
CA ARG A 100 16.60 -15.72 11.66
C ARG A 100 16.45 -16.55 12.94
N LYS A 101 15.50 -16.19 13.81
CA LYS A 101 15.19 -16.98 15.03
C LYS A 101 14.47 -18.30 14.72
N ARG A 102 13.92 -18.44 13.51
CA ARG A 102 13.31 -19.68 13.00
C ARG A 102 14.28 -20.58 12.23
N ARG A 103 15.52 -20.14 11.93
CA ARG A 103 16.50 -21.03 11.29
C ARG A 103 17.09 -21.96 12.33
N GLY A 104 16.83 -23.26 12.20
CA GLY A 104 17.40 -24.31 13.06
C GLY A 104 16.45 -24.83 14.15
N VAL A 105 15.36 -24.10 14.41
CA VAL A 105 14.19 -24.68 15.07
C VAL A 105 13.38 -25.33 13.95
N GLY A 106 13.11 -26.64 14.02
CA GLY A 106 12.21 -27.30 13.08
C GLY A 106 10.85 -26.60 13.04
N LYS A 107 9.90 -27.09 12.23
CA LYS A 107 8.50 -26.65 12.36
C LYS A 107 8.07 -26.98 13.79
N THR A 108 8.19 -26.04 14.72
CA THR A 108 7.69 -26.20 16.08
C THR A 108 6.19 -26.29 15.92
N ASP A 109 5.60 -27.45 16.20
CA ASP A 109 4.19 -27.80 15.95
C ASP A 109 3.16 -26.94 16.72
N ALA A 110 3.59 -25.84 17.35
CA ALA A 110 2.70 -24.84 17.90
C ALA A 110 1.94 -24.13 16.76
N PRO A 111 0.60 -24.01 16.83
CA PRO A 111 -0.18 -23.31 15.82
C PRO A 111 0.36 -21.90 15.59
N ASP A 112 0.55 -21.47 14.34
CA ASP A 112 1.12 -20.14 14.00
C ASP A 112 0.33 -19.00 14.69
N ALA A 113 -0.99 -19.17 14.86
CA ALA A 113 -1.88 -18.29 15.62
C ALA A 113 -1.42 -18.04 17.07
N HIS A 114 -0.98 -19.09 17.78
CA HIS A 114 -0.46 -18.98 19.14
C HIS A 114 0.83 -18.18 19.19
N GLN A 115 1.73 -18.43 18.24
CA GLN A 115 3.01 -17.72 18.16
C GLN A 115 2.81 -16.23 17.82
N ILE A 116 1.82 -15.91 16.98
CA ILE A 116 1.40 -14.53 16.71
C ILE A 116 0.97 -13.84 18.01
N ALA A 117 0.11 -14.47 18.81
CA ALA A 117 -0.35 -13.92 20.08
C ALA A 117 0.80 -13.71 21.08
N ILE A 118 1.61 -14.74 21.33
CA ILE A 118 2.76 -14.69 22.26
C ILE A 118 3.73 -13.59 21.86
N SER A 119 4.08 -13.50 20.57
CA SER A 119 5.06 -12.51 20.09
C SER A 119 4.58 -11.06 20.24
N THR A 120 3.28 -10.86 20.49
CA THR A 120 2.67 -9.54 20.63
C THR A 120 2.64 -9.06 22.09
N LEU A 121 2.58 -9.97 23.06
CA LEU A 121 2.56 -9.64 24.49
C LEU A 121 3.65 -8.66 24.97
N PRO A 122 4.94 -8.83 24.59
CA PRO A 122 6.00 -7.92 25.06
C PRO A 122 6.10 -6.63 24.24
N LEU A 123 5.27 -6.43 23.21
CA LEU A 123 5.35 -5.25 22.37
C LEU A 123 4.86 -4.01 23.12
N PRO A 124 5.57 -2.87 23.03
CA PRO A 124 5.01 -1.59 23.44
C PRO A 124 3.74 -1.28 22.64
N VAL A 125 2.71 -0.74 23.28
CA VAL A 125 1.43 -0.45 22.64
C VAL A 125 1.58 0.52 21.47
N ASP A 126 2.49 1.50 21.56
CA ASP A 126 2.79 2.46 20.47
C ASP A 126 3.48 1.82 19.25
N LYS A 127 3.90 0.55 19.36
CA LYS A 127 4.51 -0.24 18.29
C LYS A 127 3.54 -1.21 17.64
N LEU A 128 2.31 -1.33 18.15
CA LEU A 128 1.26 -2.11 17.49
C LEU A 128 1.02 -1.56 16.08
N ARG A 129 0.92 -2.48 15.12
CA ARG A 129 0.67 -2.13 13.72
C ARG A 129 -0.83 -2.05 13.50
N ARG A 130 -1.38 -0.84 13.43
CA ARG A 130 -2.79 -0.67 13.11
C ARG A 130 -3.04 -1.02 11.63
N PRO A 131 -3.99 -1.93 11.32
CA PRO A 131 -4.37 -2.23 9.94
C PRO A 131 -4.82 -0.97 9.20
N ARG A 132 -4.80 -1.02 7.87
CA ARG A 132 -5.51 0.01 7.10
C ARG A 132 -7.01 -0.19 7.32
N LEU A 133 -7.77 0.90 7.29
CA LEU A 133 -9.22 0.81 7.23
C LEU A 133 -9.65 0.07 5.95
N HIS A 134 -10.68 -0.75 6.13
CA HIS A 134 -11.24 -1.66 5.13
C HIS A 134 -12.70 -1.31 4.81
N ASP A 135 -13.04 -0.03 4.87
CA ASP A 135 -14.37 0.52 4.66
C ASP A 135 -14.37 1.71 3.69
N GLY A 136 -15.57 2.01 3.17
CA GLY A 136 -15.91 3.21 2.39
C GLY A 136 -14.83 3.68 1.39
N ILE A 137 -14.50 4.96 1.48
CA ILE A 137 -13.52 5.64 0.61
C ILE A 137 -12.16 4.94 0.65
N ARG A 138 -11.72 4.45 1.82
CA ARG A 138 -10.37 3.86 1.98
C ARG A 138 -10.24 2.55 1.23
N GLN A 139 -11.27 1.71 1.32
CA GLN A 139 -11.30 0.46 0.58
C GLN A 139 -11.41 0.73 -0.93
N GLY A 140 -12.28 1.66 -1.34
CA GLY A 140 -12.43 2.06 -2.74
C GLY A 140 -11.12 2.52 -3.37
N VAL A 141 -10.42 3.46 -2.71
CA VAL A 141 -9.11 3.97 -3.17
C VAL A 141 -8.08 2.84 -3.31
N ARG A 142 -8.02 1.90 -2.36
CA ARG A 142 -7.08 0.77 -2.41
C ARG A 142 -7.37 -0.19 -3.56
N ILE A 143 -8.63 -0.48 -3.82
CA ILE A 143 -9.07 -1.30 -4.96
C ILE A 143 -8.62 -0.63 -6.25
N LEU A 144 -8.93 0.66 -6.42
CA LEU A 144 -8.61 1.41 -7.63
C LEU A 144 -7.10 1.55 -7.87
N ILE A 145 -6.29 1.80 -6.83
CA ILE A 145 -4.83 1.83 -6.95
C ILE A 145 -4.28 0.47 -7.40
N THR A 146 -4.83 -0.61 -6.86
CA THR A 146 -4.41 -1.99 -7.19
C THR A 146 -4.77 -2.33 -8.64
N ALA A 147 -6.00 -2.05 -9.05
CA ALA A 147 -6.46 -2.20 -10.43
C ALA A 147 -5.59 -1.39 -11.40
N ARG A 148 -5.33 -0.10 -11.09
CA ARG A 148 -4.45 0.77 -11.89
C ARG A 148 -3.07 0.17 -12.09
N GLY A 149 -2.49 -0.37 -11.03
CA GLY A 149 -1.18 -1.02 -11.07
C GLY A 149 -1.15 -2.23 -11.99
N SER A 150 -2.23 -3.00 -12.04
CA SER A 150 -2.38 -4.12 -12.97
C SER A 150 -2.51 -3.63 -14.42
N MET A 151 -3.48 -2.74 -14.68
CA MET A 151 -3.75 -2.18 -16.01
C MET A 151 -2.52 -1.47 -16.61
N SER A 152 -1.78 -0.70 -15.81
CA SER A 152 -0.58 0.01 -16.28
C SER A 152 0.55 -0.95 -16.70
N LYS A 153 0.70 -2.07 -15.97
CA LYS A 153 1.69 -3.10 -16.33
C LYS A 153 1.28 -3.82 -17.61
N ASP A 154 0.00 -4.18 -17.70
CA ASP A 154 -0.52 -4.87 -18.88
C ASP A 154 -0.45 -4.01 -20.14
N ARG A 155 -0.75 -2.72 -20.00
CA ARG A 155 -0.58 -1.72 -21.07
C ARG A 155 0.86 -1.65 -21.53
N THR A 156 1.80 -1.56 -20.59
CA THR A 156 3.24 -1.51 -20.90
C THR A 156 3.69 -2.79 -21.60
N ARG A 157 3.24 -3.96 -21.14
CA ARG A 157 3.51 -5.26 -21.77
C ARG A 157 2.99 -5.29 -23.20
N SER A 158 1.76 -4.83 -23.41
CA SER A 158 1.11 -4.83 -24.73
C SER A 158 1.78 -3.88 -25.71
N ILE A 159 2.18 -2.69 -25.25
CA ILE A 159 2.99 -1.75 -26.05
C ILE A 159 4.32 -2.38 -26.45
N ASN A 160 5.02 -3.04 -25.52
CA ASN A 160 6.29 -3.67 -25.82
C ASN A 160 6.13 -4.82 -26.82
N ALA A 161 5.08 -5.65 -26.68
CA ALA A 161 4.76 -6.71 -27.62
C ALA A 161 4.44 -6.18 -29.02
N LEU A 162 3.64 -5.10 -29.11
CA LEU A 162 3.31 -4.47 -30.38
C LEU A 162 4.55 -3.86 -31.07
N ASN A 163 5.40 -3.17 -30.30
CA ASN A 163 6.67 -2.66 -30.84
C ASN A 163 7.59 -3.79 -31.32
N ALA A 164 7.62 -4.93 -30.64
CA ALA A 164 8.40 -6.09 -31.07
C ALA A 164 7.87 -6.68 -32.38
N LEU A 165 6.55 -6.80 -32.54
CA LEU A 165 5.93 -7.28 -33.77
C LEU A 165 6.25 -6.39 -34.97
N VAL A 166 6.11 -5.08 -34.83
CA VAL A 166 6.41 -4.12 -35.91
C VAL A 166 7.90 -4.07 -36.26
N ARG A 167 8.80 -4.43 -35.32
CA ARG A 167 10.25 -4.52 -35.59
C ARG A 167 10.65 -5.83 -36.27
N GLY A 168 9.97 -6.92 -35.94
CA GLY A 168 10.27 -8.24 -36.48
C GLY A 168 9.61 -8.53 -37.83
N ASN A 169 8.63 -7.72 -38.24
CA ASN A 169 7.82 -7.96 -39.43
C ASN A 169 7.61 -6.64 -40.19
N ASP A 170 7.74 -6.66 -41.52
CA ASP A 170 7.45 -5.49 -42.36
C ASP A 170 5.93 -5.30 -42.51
N LEU A 171 5.33 -4.67 -41.51
CA LEU A 171 3.89 -4.40 -41.47
C LEU A 171 3.51 -3.06 -42.12
N GLY A 172 4.46 -2.36 -42.75
CA GLY A 172 4.27 -1.04 -43.36
C GLY A 172 4.32 0.13 -42.37
N ILE A 173 4.94 -0.06 -41.19
CA ILE A 173 5.25 1.01 -40.22
C ILE A 173 6.74 0.99 -39.89
N ASP A 174 7.37 2.16 -39.79
CA ASP A 174 8.74 2.30 -39.30
C ASP A 174 8.84 1.91 -37.81
N GLY A 175 9.34 0.70 -37.54
CA GLY A 175 9.53 0.14 -36.21
C GLY A 175 10.82 0.57 -35.48
N ARG A 176 11.68 1.42 -36.08
CA ARG A 176 12.95 1.83 -35.44
C ARG A 176 12.73 2.60 -34.14
N ASN A 177 11.68 3.41 -34.10
CA ASN A 177 11.27 4.16 -32.92
C ASN A 177 10.13 3.45 -32.19
N LYS A 178 9.82 3.93 -30.98
CA LYS A 178 8.60 3.47 -30.29
C LYS A 178 7.37 4.00 -31.00
N LEU A 179 6.36 3.15 -31.17
CA LEU A 179 5.08 3.54 -31.73
C LEU A 179 4.43 4.66 -30.90
N THR A 180 3.96 5.69 -31.60
CA THR A 180 3.18 6.79 -31.03
C THR A 180 1.74 6.38 -30.78
N SER A 181 1.01 7.13 -29.95
CA SER A 181 -0.43 6.90 -29.73
C SER A 181 -1.23 6.96 -31.04
N THR A 182 -0.84 7.84 -31.97
CA THR A 182 -1.45 7.95 -33.30
C THR A 182 -1.25 6.67 -34.11
N GLN A 183 -0.02 6.16 -34.16
CA GLN A 183 0.28 4.89 -34.86
C GLN A 183 -0.44 3.70 -34.21
N ILE A 184 -0.51 3.63 -32.88
CA ILE A 184 -1.27 2.57 -32.19
C ILE A 184 -2.75 2.65 -32.59
N THR A 185 -3.31 3.86 -32.67
CA THR A 185 -4.69 4.06 -33.12
C THR A 185 -4.88 3.63 -34.57
N GLU A 186 -3.94 3.93 -35.45
CA GLU A 186 -3.96 3.49 -36.85
C GLU A 186 -3.92 1.96 -36.96
N VAL A 187 -2.99 1.30 -36.25
CA VAL A 187 -2.85 -0.16 -36.21
C VAL A 187 -4.16 -0.82 -35.75
N SER A 188 -4.84 -0.25 -34.75
CA SER A 188 -6.11 -0.80 -34.25
C SER A 188 -7.24 -0.87 -35.29
N LYS A 189 -7.11 -0.08 -36.37
CA LYS A 189 -8.07 0.09 -37.46
C LYS A 189 -7.63 -0.60 -38.76
N TRP A 190 -6.48 -1.28 -38.77
CA TRP A 190 -6.04 -2.01 -39.96
C TRP A 190 -7.09 -3.05 -40.40
N ARG A 191 -7.25 -3.13 -41.72
CA ARG A 191 -8.09 -4.15 -42.38
C ARG A 191 -7.22 -5.30 -42.87
N SER A 192 -7.85 -6.42 -43.17
CA SER A 192 -7.19 -7.54 -43.85
C SER A 192 -6.59 -7.10 -45.18
N ARG A 193 -5.44 -7.67 -45.52
CA ARG A 193 -4.72 -7.49 -46.79
C ARG A 193 -4.37 -8.86 -47.35
N GLU A 194 -4.19 -8.96 -48.66
CA GLU A 194 -3.54 -10.12 -49.26
C GLU A 194 -2.04 -10.02 -49.00
N GLU A 195 -1.54 -10.89 -48.12
CA GLU A 195 -0.15 -10.92 -47.65
C GLU A 195 0.24 -12.40 -47.42
N GLU A 196 1.54 -12.67 -47.30
CA GLU A 196 2.04 -13.97 -46.85
C GLU A 196 1.44 -14.34 -45.48
N LEU A 197 1.26 -15.64 -45.22
CA LEU A 197 0.63 -16.16 -43.99
C LEU A 197 1.25 -15.56 -42.70
N SER A 198 2.58 -15.47 -42.63
CA SER A 198 3.29 -14.94 -41.47
C SER A 198 2.96 -13.46 -41.20
N LEU A 199 2.93 -12.63 -42.25
CA LEU A 199 2.57 -11.21 -42.19
C LEU A 199 1.09 -11.01 -41.81
N SER A 200 0.20 -11.82 -42.38
CA SER A 200 -1.24 -11.81 -42.05
C SER A 200 -1.49 -12.12 -40.56
N ILE A 201 -0.79 -13.11 -39.99
CA ILE A 201 -0.85 -13.44 -38.56
C ILE A 201 -0.29 -12.29 -37.72
N ALA A 202 0.89 -11.76 -38.08
CA ALA A 202 1.51 -10.65 -37.36
C ALA A 202 0.63 -9.40 -37.37
N ARG A 203 -0.04 -9.09 -38.49
CA ARG A 203 -0.98 -7.98 -38.62
C ARG A 203 -2.21 -8.16 -37.72
N THR A 204 -2.78 -9.35 -37.71
CA THR A 204 -3.94 -9.69 -36.86
C THR A 204 -3.61 -9.53 -35.37
N GLU A 205 -2.45 -10.02 -34.95
CA GLU A 205 -1.98 -9.88 -33.57
C GLU A 205 -1.64 -8.42 -33.22
N ALA A 206 -1.06 -7.67 -34.16
CA ALA A 206 -0.80 -6.24 -33.98
C ALA A 206 -2.12 -5.46 -33.76
N VAL A 207 -3.17 -5.74 -34.54
CA VAL A 207 -4.51 -5.16 -34.36
C VAL A 207 -5.07 -5.49 -32.97
N ARG A 208 -4.98 -6.77 -32.55
CA ARG A 208 -5.46 -7.22 -31.24
C ARG A 208 -4.77 -6.47 -30.09
N LEU A 209 -3.44 -6.38 -30.13
CA LEU A 209 -2.64 -5.65 -29.13
C LEU A 209 -2.95 -4.16 -29.12
N ALA A 210 -3.07 -3.53 -30.29
CA ALA A 210 -3.41 -2.12 -30.40
C ALA A 210 -4.78 -1.80 -29.79
N ARG A 211 -5.81 -2.62 -30.09
CA ARG A 211 -7.13 -2.47 -29.47
C ARG A 211 -7.10 -2.66 -27.96
N HIS A 212 -6.33 -3.64 -27.46
CA HIS A 212 -6.16 -3.85 -26.02
C HIS A 212 -5.48 -2.67 -25.32
N ILE A 213 -4.48 -2.06 -25.95
CA ILE A 213 -3.83 -0.84 -25.43
C ILE A 213 -4.83 0.31 -25.30
N LEU A 214 -5.66 0.53 -26.33
CA LEU A 214 -6.67 1.60 -26.32
C LEU A 214 -7.75 1.36 -25.26
N LEU A 215 -8.20 0.12 -25.09
CA LEU A 215 -9.13 -0.25 -24.01
C LEU A 215 -8.52 0.03 -22.63
N LEU A 216 -7.26 -0.35 -22.43
CA LEU A 216 -6.55 -0.07 -21.17
C LEU A 216 -6.36 1.43 -20.93
N ASP A 217 -6.17 2.24 -21.98
CA ASP A 217 -6.12 3.70 -21.87
C ASP A 217 -7.44 4.28 -21.36
N GLU A 218 -8.57 3.86 -21.94
CA GLU A 218 -9.90 4.25 -21.48
C GLU A 218 -10.14 3.86 -20.02
N GLN A 219 -9.83 2.61 -19.66
CA GLN A 219 -9.98 2.11 -18.30
C GLN A 219 -9.08 2.83 -17.30
N LEU A 220 -7.86 3.21 -17.68
CA LEU A 220 -6.95 3.99 -16.85
C LEU A 220 -7.47 5.42 -16.62
N THR A 221 -8.07 6.05 -17.63
CA THR A 221 -8.70 7.37 -17.48
C THR A 221 -9.93 7.29 -16.58
N ALA A 222 -10.82 6.32 -16.80
CA ALA A 222 -11.99 6.11 -15.93
C ALA A 222 -11.59 5.85 -14.47
N ASN A 223 -10.55 5.03 -14.26
CA ASN A 223 -9.98 4.77 -12.94
C ASN A 223 -9.40 6.04 -12.28
N GLU A 224 -8.77 6.92 -13.07
CA GLU A 224 -8.23 8.18 -12.56
C GLU A 224 -9.33 9.13 -12.11
N ASN A 225 -10.41 9.24 -12.89
CA ASN A 225 -11.58 10.04 -12.53
C ASN A 225 -12.24 9.54 -11.24
N GLN A 226 -12.42 8.23 -11.08
CA GLN A 226 -12.95 7.67 -9.84
C GLN A 226 -12.02 7.90 -8.63
N LEU A 227 -10.70 7.82 -8.83
CA LEU A 227 -9.75 8.18 -7.78
C LEU A 227 -9.84 9.66 -7.41
N ASP A 228 -10.04 10.54 -8.38
CA ASP A 228 -10.19 11.99 -8.16
C ASP A 228 -11.43 12.29 -7.33
N GLU A 229 -12.59 11.71 -7.68
CA GLU A 229 -13.84 11.82 -6.93
C GLU A 229 -13.67 11.40 -5.46
N LEU A 230 -13.08 10.22 -5.23
CA LEU A 230 -12.85 9.72 -3.87
C LEU A 230 -11.84 10.56 -3.07
N VAL A 231 -10.82 11.13 -3.73
CA VAL A 231 -9.84 11.99 -3.06
C VAL A 231 -10.47 13.33 -2.67
N LYS A 232 -11.29 13.93 -3.54
CA LYS A 232 -11.96 15.22 -3.31
C LYS A 232 -12.84 15.22 -2.06
N VAL A 233 -13.46 14.09 -1.72
CA VAL A 233 -14.32 13.94 -0.53
C VAL A 233 -13.57 13.36 0.68
N SER A 234 -12.24 13.38 0.67
CA SER A 234 -11.40 12.81 1.72
C SER A 234 -10.43 13.82 2.32
N GLU A 235 -9.75 13.42 3.39
CA GLU A 235 -8.67 14.17 4.05
C GLU A 235 -7.47 14.46 3.14
N ALA A 236 -7.38 13.79 1.99
CA ALA A 236 -6.38 14.08 0.97
C ALA A 236 -6.78 15.20 0.00
N ALA A 237 -7.99 15.75 0.09
CA ALA A 237 -8.46 16.82 -0.79
C ALA A 237 -7.52 18.05 -0.82
N PRO A 238 -6.99 18.57 0.30
CA PRO A 238 -6.08 19.72 0.26
C PRO A 238 -4.78 19.45 -0.51
N LEU A 239 -4.39 18.19 -0.67
CA LEU A 239 -3.22 17.85 -1.48
C LEU A 239 -3.47 18.18 -2.96
N LEU A 240 -4.71 18.11 -3.46
CA LEU A 240 -5.02 18.41 -4.87
C LEU A 240 -4.78 19.89 -5.23
N GLU A 241 -4.81 20.78 -4.25
CA GLU A 241 -4.53 22.22 -4.43
C GLU A 241 -3.02 22.52 -4.53
N GLU A 242 -2.16 21.53 -4.32
CA GLU A 242 -0.72 21.72 -4.30
C GLU A 242 -0.05 21.26 -5.60
N THR A 243 0.86 22.10 -6.12
CA THR A 243 1.66 21.78 -7.31
C THR A 243 2.29 20.39 -7.23
N GLY A 244 2.06 19.56 -8.23
CA GLY A 244 2.66 18.23 -8.35
C GLY A 244 1.87 17.10 -7.71
N PHE A 245 0.82 17.40 -6.94
CA PHE A 245 -0.17 16.40 -6.57
C PHE A 245 -1.28 16.37 -7.62
N ALA A 246 -1.63 15.16 -8.01
CA ALA A 246 -2.82 14.81 -8.78
C ALA A 246 -3.53 13.63 -8.09
N ALA A 247 -4.74 13.32 -8.55
CA ALA A 247 -5.62 12.26 -8.02
C ALA A 247 -4.86 10.98 -7.63
N ILE A 248 -4.05 10.42 -8.54
CA ILE A 248 -3.30 9.18 -8.29
C ILE A 248 -2.30 9.32 -7.13
N SER A 249 -1.56 10.43 -7.09
CA SER A 249 -0.53 10.64 -6.07
C SER A 249 -1.16 10.92 -4.70
N ALA A 250 -2.24 11.69 -4.65
CA ALA A 250 -3.00 11.98 -3.45
C ALA A 250 -3.68 10.70 -2.92
N ALA A 251 -4.31 9.92 -3.80
CA ALA A 251 -4.88 8.61 -3.48
C ALA A 251 -3.86 7.66 -2.87
N LYS A 252 -2.64 7.57 -3.44
CA LYS A 252 -1.56 6.75 -2.88
C LYS A 252 -1.11 7.22 -1.51
N CYS A 253 -1.11 8.54 -1.27
CA CYS A 253 -0.83 9.10 0.05
C CYS A 253 -1.94 8.73 1.06
N LEU A 254 -3.20 8.90 0.66
CA LEU A 254 -4.37 8.54 1.46
C LEU A 254 -4.38 7.06 1.82
N ALA A 255 -4.17 6.16 0.85
CA ALA A 255 -4.13 4.71 1.09
C ALA A 255 -2.97 4.30 2.02
N ALA A 256 -1.83 5.00 1.96
CA ALA A 256 -0.68 4.68 2.77
C ALA A 256 -0.78 5.25 4.20
N TRP A 257 -1.46 6.38 4.41
CA TRP A 257 -1.78 6.93 5.73
C TRP A 257 -2.98 6.22 6.36
N SER A 258 -4.05 6.02 5.57
CA SER A 258 -5.35 5.42 5.87
C SER A 258 -6.23 6.21 6.83
N HIS A 259 -5.80 6.49 8.04
CA HIS A 259 -6.59 7.21 9.04
C HIS A 259 -5.69 7.75 10.15
N GLU A 260 -6.24 8.66 10.95
CA GLU A 260 -5.55 9.20 12.12
C GLU A 260 -5.18 8.08 13.11
N GLY A 261 -4.01 8.21 13.73
CA GLY A 261 -3.50 7.23 14.69
C GLY A 261 -2.88 5.96 14.08
N ARG A 262 -3.09 5.66 12.79
CA ARG A 262 -2.44 4.49 12.16
C ARG A 262 -0.93 4.60 12.11
N VAL A 263 -0.45 5.79 11.72
CA VAL A 263 0.98 6.09 11.64
C VAL A 263 1.32 7.05 12.76
N ARG A 264 2.15 6.60 13.71
CA ARG A 264 2.38 7.30 14.99
C ARG A 264 3.02 8.68 14.91
N ASN A 265 3.79 9.00 13.86
CA ASN A 265 4.44 10.30 13.68
C ASN A 265 5.04 10.47 12.28
N GLU A 266 5.47 11.70 11.97
CA GLU A 266 6.14 12.07 10.72
C GLU A 266 7.36 11.18 10.38
N ALA A 267 8.14 10.78 11.38
CA ALA A 267 9.33 9.97 11.18
C ALA A 267 8.94 8.53 10.79
N ALA A 268 7.90 7.98 11.41
CA ALA A 268 7.31 6.70 11.04
C ALA A 268 6.71 6.76 9.63
N PHE A 269 6.03 7.84 9.25
CA PHE A 269 5.49 8.00 7.90
C PHE A 269 6.60 8.10 6.83
N ALA A 270 7.68 8.82 7.12
CA ALA A 270 8.85 8.84 6.23
C ALA A 270 9.54 7.47 6.11
N SER A 271 9.59 6.71 7.19
CA SER A 271 10.10 5.33 7.17
C SER A 271 9.19 4.42 6.35
N LEU A 272 7.88 4.52 6.53
CA LEU A 272 6.86 3.81 5.73
C LEU A 272 7.02 4.15 4.25
N ALA A 273 7.21 5.41 3.88
CA ALA A 273 7.43 5.83 2.51
C ALA A 273 8.81 5.42 1.94
N GLY A 274 9.71 4.85 2.74
CA GLY A 274 11.09 4.55 2.33
C GLY A 274 11.91 5.79 1.99
N VAL A 275 11.62 6.93 2.64
CA VAL A 275 12.33 8.21 2.46
C VAL A 275 13.02 8.69 3.75
N SER A 276 13.01 7.87 4.79
CA SER A 276 13.82 8.11 5.99
C SER A 276 15.32 7.98 5.66
N PRO A 277 16.16 8.92 6.11
CA PRO A 277 17.61 8.77 5.99
C PRO A 277 18.06 7.59 6.86
N ILE A 278 18.82 6.66 6.28
CA ILE A 278 19.47 5.59 7.06
C ILE A 278 20.95 5.94 7.15
N PRO A 279 21.49 6.20 8.35
CA PRO A 279 22.92 6.40 8.54
C PRO A 279 23.72 5.24 7.93
N ALA A 280 24.72 5.57 7.14
CA ALA A 280 25.68 4.65 6.53
C ALA A 280 27.07 5.30 6.58
N SER A 281 27.40 5.77 7.78
CA SER A 281 28.64 6.49 8.09
C SER A 281 29.58 5.60 8.88
N SER A 282 30.85 5.61 8.48
CA SER A 282 32.00 5.18 9.29
C SER A 282 33.01 6.33 9.29
N GLY A 283 33.42 6.79 10.47
CA GLY A 283 34.34 7.95 10.62
C GLY A 283 33.72 9.30 10.24
N ASN A 284 34.54 10.23 9.75
CA ASN A 284 34.18 11.65 9.48
C ASN A 284 33.25 11.90 8.28
N THR A 285 32.72 10.85 7.63
CA THR A 285 31.85 11.02 6.45
C THR A 285 30.38 10.81 6.81
N VAL A 286 29.56 11.85 6.67
CA VAL A 286 28.09 11.74 6.83
C VAL A 286 27.49 11.24 5.52
N ARG A 287 27.25 9.92 5.42
CA ARG A 287 26.61 9.28 4.28
C ARG A 287 25.31 8.63 4.73
N HIS A 288 24.28 8.77 3.90
CA HIS A 288 23.00 8.11 4.12
C HIS A 288 22.70 7.15 2.97
N ARG A 289 22.37 5.89 3.30
CA ARG A 289 21.95 4.89 2.31
C ARG A 289 20.46 5.01 1.99
N LEU A 290 20.09 4.50 0.81
CA LEU A 290 18.69 4.42 0.38
C LEU A 290 17.91 3.40 1.23
N ASN A 291 16.74 3.79 1.72
CA ASN A 291 15.81 2.85 2.33
C ASN A 291 15.11 1.99 1.26
N ARG A 292 15.57 0.74 1.11
CA ARG A 292 14.96 -0.29 0.25
C ARG A 292 13.80 -1.04 0.93
N GLY A 293 13.36 -0.61 2.11
CA GLY A 293 12.09 -1.00 2.73
C GLY A 293 10.97 0.04 2.51
N GLY A 294 9.76 -0.28 2.99
CA GLY A 294 8.59 0.60 2.93
C GLY A 294 7.65 0.36 1.75
N ASP A 295 6.58 1.17 1.70
CA ASP A 295 5.54 1.19 0.69
C ASP A 295 6.06 1.82 -0.61
N ARG A 296 6.18 0.98 -1.65
CA ARG A 296 6.68 1.39 -2.97
C ARG A 296 5.69 2.27 -3.72
N SER A 297 4.40 2.10 -3.47
CA SER A 297 3.36 2.93 -4.07
C SER A 297 3.47 4.36 -3.55
N LEU A 298 3.57 4.53 -2.22
CA LEU A 298 3.80 5.84 -1.60
C LEU A 298 5.13 6.45 -2.07
N ASN A 299 6.22 5.66 -2.12
CA ASN A 299 7.52 6.16 -2.56
C ASN A 299 7.49 6.67 -4.01
N SER A 300 6.74 5.99 -4.90
CA SER A 300 6.53 6.38 -6.29
C SER A 300 5.70 7.67 -6.39
N ALA A 301 4.63 7.81 -5.59
CA ALA A 301 3.86 9.05 -5.53
C ALA A 301 4.74 10.24 -5.14
N LEU A 302 5.50 10.13 -4.04
CA LEU A 302 6.44 11.17 -3.61
C LEU A 302 7.50 11.48 -4.67
N HIS A 303 7.92 10.48 -5.45
CA HIS A 303 8.87 10.68 -6.53
C HIS A 303 8.27 11.56 -7.63
N MET A 304 7.06 11.25 -8.09
CA MET A 304 6.39 12.01 -9.13
C MET A 304 6.12 13.45 -8.68
N VAL A 305 5.58 13.63 -7.47
CA VAL A 305 5.36 14.97 -6.89
C VAL A 305 6.67 15.76 -6.82
N ALA A 306 7.75 15.14 -6.36
CA ALA A 306 9.05 15.81 -6.29
C ALA A 306 9.59 16.20 -7.67
N VAL A 307 9.42 15.37 -8.69
CA VAL A 307 9.83 15.69 -10.07
C VAL A 307 9.03 16.88 -10.59
N THR A 308 7.70 16.85 -10.45
CA THR A 308 6.83 17.94 -10.91
C THR A 308 7.13 19.25 -10.18
N LYS A 309 7.29 19.22 -8.84
CA LYS A 309 7.65 20.42 -8.07
C LYS A 309 9.03 20.98 -8.47
N MET A 310 10.02 20.13 -8.73
CA MET A 310 11.34 20.59 -9.19
C MET A 310 11.30 21.29 -10.56
N THR A 311 10.24 21.11 -11.35
CA THR A 311 10.08 21.72 -12.67
C THR A 311 9.13 22.93 -12.64
N HIS A 312 8.04 22.84 -11.87
CA HIS A 312 6.93 23.79 -11.96
C HIS A 312 6.70 24.63 -10.70
N ASP A 313 7.25 24.25 -9.54
CA ASP A 313 7.09 25.01 -8.29
C ASP A 313 8.29 25.92 -8.04
N THR A 314 8.06 27.24 -8.03
CA THR A 314 9.12 28.26 -7.90
C THR A 314 9.99 28.06 -6.67
N LYS A 315 9.38 27.84 -5.49
CA LYS A 315 10.12 27.63 -4.22
C LYS A 315 10.98 26.37 -4.26
N THR A 316 10.46 25.27 -4.82
CA THR A 316 11.21 24.02 -4.97
C THR A 316 12.35 24.14 -5.98
N ARG A 317 12.16 24.93 -7.06
CA ARG A 317 13.21 25.22 -8.04
C ARG A 317 14.37 26.00 -7.42
N GLU A 318 14.08 27.09 -6.72
CA GLU A 318 15.09 27.88 -6.00
C GLU A 318 15.85 27.03 -4.97
N TYR A 319 15.13 26.18 -4.22
CA TYR A 319 15.75 25.23 -3.32
C TYR A 319 16.68 24.25 -4.06
N ALA A 320 16.22 23.69 -5.19
CA ALA A 320 17.02 22.77 -5.98
C ALA A 320 18.28 23.45 -6.55
N GLU A 321 18.17 24.65 -7.08
CA GLU A 321 19.30 25.44 -7.59
C GLU A 321 20.30 25.75 -6.48
N LYS A 322 19.84 26.24 -5.32
CA LYS A 322 20.70 26.46 -4.15
C LYS A 322 21.45 25.19 -3.74
N ARG A 323 20.79 24.03 -3.76
CA ARG A 323 21.45 22.75 -3.42
C ARG A 323 22.41 22.27 -4.51
N ARG A 324 22.13 22.54 -5.79
CA ARG A 324 23.07 22.25 -6.90
C ARG A 324 24.34 23.10 -6.76
N ALA A 325 24.20 24.39 -6.43
CA ALA A 325 25.33 25.28 -6.16
C ALA A 325 26.21 24.79 -4.99
N GLN A 326 25.63 24.04 -4.04
CA GLN A 326 26.35 23.38 -2.93
C GLN A 326 26.98 22.02 -3.33
N GLY A 327 27.05 21.69 -4.62
CA GLY A 327 27.62 20.44 -5.12
C GLY A 327 26.73 19.20 -4.94
N ARG A 328 25.46 19.34 -4.54
CA ARG A 328 24.57 18.17 -4.40
C ARG A 328 24.03 17.69 -5.74
N THR A 329 23.98 16.38 -5.89
CA THR A 329 23.40 15.73 -7.06
C THR A 329 21.87 15.87 -7.08
N ASN A 330 21.26 15.86 -8.26
CA ASN A 330 19.79 15.84 -8.40
C ASN A 330 19.12 14.68 -7.62
N LYS A 331 19.82 13.54 -7.45
CA LYS A 331 19.33 12.40 -6.65
C LYS A 331 19.26 12.74 -5.17
N GLU A 332 20.26 13.42 -4.62
CA GLU A 332 20.28 13.85 -3.21
C GLU A 332 19.25 14.95 -2.94
N ILE A 333 19.14 15.90 -3.86
CA ILE A 333 18.14 16.98 -3.79
C ILE A 333 16.73 16.38 -3.75
N ARG A 334 16.42 15.45 -4.67
CA ARG A 334 15.13 14.76 -4.72
C ARG A 334 14.86 13.98 -3.43
N ARG A 335 15.86 13.35 -2.81
CA ARG A 335 15.70 12.67 -1.50
C ARG A 335 15.30 13.65 -0.40
N CYS A 336 15.93 14.83 -0.35
CA CYS A 336 15.56 15.88 0.62
C CYS A 336 14.12 16.35 0.40
N ILE A 337 13.73 16.61 -0.86
CA ILE A 337 12.37 17.03 -1.21
C ILE A 337 11.36 15.95 -0.80
N LYS A 338 11.60 14.67 -1.13
CA LYS A 338 10.72 13.56 -0.73
C LYS A 338 10.58 13.43 0.79
N ARG A 339 11.64 13.68 1.56
CA ARG A 339 11.58 13.67 3.03
C ARG A 339 10.73 14.80 3.58
N TYR A 340 10.85 15.99 2.98
CA TYR A 340 10.00 17.15 3.28
C TYR A 340 8.54 16.85 2.94
N LEU A 341 8.26 16.33 1.73
CA LEU A 341 6.92 15.95 1.30
C LEU A 341 6.27 14.94 2.25
N ALA A 342 7.01 13.91 2.70
CA ALA A 342 6.47 12.95 3.66
C ALA A 342 6.04 13.60 4.98
N ARG A 343 6.81 14.57 5.50
CA ARG A 343 6.40 15.35 6.68
C ARG A 343 5.15 16.17 6.38
N HIS A 344 5.16 16.89 5.26
CA HIS A 344 4.08 17.78 4.85
C HIS A 344 2.76 17.04 4.70
N ILE A 345 2.75 15.97 3.91
CA ILE A 345 1.57 15.09 3.71
C ILE A 345 1.04 14.55 5.04
N TYR A 346 1.92 14.08 5.92
CA TYR A 346 1.49 13.57 7.23
C TYR A 346 0.78 14.66 8.05
N ARG A 347 1.28 15.89 8.03
CA ARG A 347 0.63 17.01 8.73
C ARG A 347 -0.69 17.38 8.10
N THR A 348 -0.74 17.50 6.77
CA THR A 348 -1.96 17.84 6.03
C THR A 348 -3.07 16.82 6.31
N LEU A 349 -2.78 15.52 6.18
CA LEU A 349 -3.79 14.47 6.39
C LEU A 349 -4.30 14.42 7.83
N ASN A 350 -3.43 14.56 8.83
CA ASN A 350 -3.89 14.59 10.22
C ASN A 350 -4.66 15.87 10.55
N ALA A 351 -4.24 17.03 10.06
CA ALA A 351 -4.97 18.28 10.27
C ALA A 351 -6.37 18.21 9.68
N SER A 352 -6.51 17.65 8.47
CA SER A 352 -7.82 17.43 7.85
C SER A 352 -8.67 16.40 8.60
N ALA A 353 -8.06 15.34 9.15
CA ALA A 353 -8.77 14.37 9.98
C ALA A 353 -9.36 15.01 11.25
N THR A 354 -8.58 15.83 11.94
CA THR A 354 -9.04 16.56 13.14
C THR A 354 -10.12 17.60 12.82
N GLN A 355 -10.13 18.15 11.60
CA GLN A 355 -11.16 19.07 11.11
C GLN A 355 -12.43 18.37 10.61
N THR A 356 -12.41 17.04 10.49
CA THR A 356 -13.56 16.22 10.08
C THR A 356 -14.24 15.48 11.26
N PRO A 357 -14.69 16.12 12.35
CA PRO A 357 -15.58 15.45 13.29
C PRO A 357 -17.07 15.70 12.93
N LEU A 358 -17.87 14.62 12.92
CA LEU A 358 -19.34 14.59 13.11
C LEU A 358 -20.32 14.95 11.95
N ALA A 359 -19.91 15.05 10.69
CA ALA A 359 -20.88 15.31 9.59
C ALA A 359 -21.45 14.07 8.87
N MET A 360 -21.07 12.84 9.24
CA MET A 360 -21.52 11.61 8.57
C MET A 360 -22.14 10.55 9.51
N ALA A 361 -22.78 11.00 10.59
CA ALA A 361 -23.69 10.18 11.38
C ALA A 361 -25.09 10.80 11.30
N ALA A 362 -25.78 10.57 10.18
CA ALA A 362 -27.20 10.81 10.01
C ALA A 362 -27.80 9.66 9.21
#